data_AF-S0EMM4-F1
#
_entry.id   AF-S0EMM4-F1
#
_cell.length_a   1.000
_cell.length_b   1.000
_cell.length_c   1.000
_cell.angle_alpha   90.00
_cell.angle_beta   90.00
_cell.angle_gamma   90.00
#
_symmetry.space_group_name_H-M   'P 1'
#
loop_
_entity.id
_entity.type
_entity.pdbx_description
1 polymer ?
#
loop_
_entity_poly.entity_id
_entity_poly.type
_entity_poly.pdbx_seq_one_letter_code
_entity_poly.pdbx_strand_id
1 'polypeptide(L)'
;MEAEVTGAQEVMRDETWKFAIDYIDKKKAASTSEAVSNGIWNEILRRNFPYPKFIIAPEQRQTPTAKRPDFTIFFVDKKEREWHPVFTFEGKASYYINTTSRIEKGEAQAAGYVPGLSWSNQEEIDKQRKITYGMFACGKSFTILQYDVDNKKNGCIHEIVSRY
;
A
#
# COMPACT_ATOMS: atom_id res chain seq x y z
N MET A 1 -15.16 29.02 0.19
CA MET A 1 -14.62 29.06 -1.18
C MET A 1 -13.66 27.91 -1.30
N GLU A 2 -14.20 26.76 -1.69
CA GLU A 2 -13.41 25.58 -2.05
C GLU A 2 -12.85 25.84 -3.44
N ALA A 3 -11.54 25.69 -3.61
CA ALA A 3 -10.94 25.80 -4.93
C ALA A 3 -11.44 24.61 -5.77
N GLU A 4 -12.25 24.91 -6.78
CA GLU A 4 -12.60 23.97 -7.84
C GLU A 4 -11.30 23.46 -8.47
N VAL A 5 -11.00 22.20 -8.19
CA VAL A 5 -9.90 21.48 -8.85
C VAL A 5 -10.37 21.16 -10.26
N THR A 6 -10.08 22.08 -11.19
CA THR A 6 -10.45 22.01 -12.60
C THR A 6 -9.87 20.78 -13.29
N GLY A 7 -10.69 20.13 -14.14
CA GLY A 7 -10.47 18.82 -14.79
C GLY A 7 -9.16 18.59 -15.58
N ALA A 8 -8.26 19.56 -15.70
CA ALA A 8 -6.91 19.33 -16.23
C ALA A 8 -6.08 18.39 -15.33
N GLN A 9 -6.34 18.38 -14.01
CA GLN A 9 -5.74 17.41 -13.11
C GLN A 9 -6.34 16.01 -13.23
N GLU A 10 -7.54 15.83 -13.80
CA GLU A 10 -8.12 14.49 -14.01
C GLU A 10 -7.62 13.83 -15.28
N VAL A 11 -7.38 14.59 -16.36
CA VAL A 11 -6.97 14.00 -17.65
C VAL A 11 -5.48 13.59 -17.67
N MET A 12 -4.62 14.21 -16.85
CA MET A 12 -3.24 13.75 -16.62
C MET A 12 -3.13 12.64 -15.55
N ARG A 13 -4.24 12.01 -15.11
CA ARG A 13 -4.22 10.97 -14.07
C ARG A 13 -4.22 9.55 -14.58
N ASP A 14 -4.47 9.29 -15.86
CA ASP A 14 -4.54 7.91 -16.38
C ASP A 14 -3.31 7.50 -17.23
N GLU A 15 -2.95 8.28 -18.25
CA GLU A 15 -1.88 7.85 -19.18
C GLU A 15 -0.47 7.90 -18.57
N THR A 16 -0.22 8.85 -17.66
CA THR A 16 1.10 9.05 -17.05
C THR A 16 1.48 7.99 -16.01
N TRP A 17 0.51 7.24 -15.48
CA TRP A 17 0.74 6.23 -14.42
C TRP A 17 0.95 4.86 -15.00
N LYS A 18 0.16 4.50 -16.02
CA LYS A 18 0.53 3.41 -16.90
C LYS A 18 1.95 3.62 -17.40
N PHE A 19 2.29 4.84 -17.82
CA PHE A 19 3.66 5.17 -18.19
C PHE A 19 4.65 5.00 -17.03
N ALA A 20 4.40 5.52 -15.82
CA ALA A 20 5.32 5.40 -14.69
C ALA A 20 5.52 3.95 -14.23
N ILE A 21 4.44 3.19 -14.08
CA ILE A 21 4.46 1.76 -13.72
C ILE A 21 5.11 0.93 -14.82
N ASP A 22 4.77 1.19 -16.09
CA ASP A 22 5.45 0.57 -17.23
C ASP A 22 6.92 0.93 -17.26
N TYR A 23 7.28 2.16 -16.92
CA TYR A 23 8.67 2.61 -16.91
C TYR A 23 9.48 1.87 -15.85
N ILE A 24 8.91 1.63 -14.66
CA ILE A 24 9.53 0.80 -13.62
C ILE A 24 9.85 -0.60 -14.16
N ASP A 25 8.92 -1.23 -14.89
CA ASP A 25 9.10 -2.59 -15.41
C ASP A 25 10.01 -2.63 -16.66
N LYS A 26 9.86 -1.68 -17.59
CA LYS A 26 10.66 -1.56 -18.82
C LYS A 26 12.10 -1.13 -18.55
N LYS A 27 12.36 -0.40 -17.46
CA LYS A 27 13.70 0.05 -17.05
C LYS A 27 14.26 -0.70 -15.85
N LYS A 28 13.71 -1.86 -15.50
CA LYS A 28 14.18 -2.67 -14.35
C LYS A 28 15.69 -2.96 -14.36
N ALA A 29 16.30 -3.12 -15.55
CA ALA A 29 17.74 -3.34 -15.70
C ALA A 29 18.60 -2.06 -15.55
N ALA A 30 17.99 -0.88 -15.69
CA ALA A 30 18.66 0.42 -15.71
C ALA A 30 18.65 1.13 -14.34
N SER A 31 18.45 0.39 -13.23
CA SER A 31 18.59 0.89 -11.86
C SER A 31 17.39 1.67 -11.29
N THR A 32 16.18 1.10 -11.34
CA THR A 32 15.10 1.53 -10.43
C THR A 32 15.31 0.84 -9.08
N SER A 33 16.02 1.50 -8.18
CA SER A 33 16.19 1.04 -6.79
C SER A 33 14.83 0.82 -6.12
N GLU A 34 14.85 0.07 -5.01
CA GLU A 34 13.66 -0.11 -4.16
C GLU A 34 13.06 1.24 -3.76
N ALA A 35 13.89 2.21 -3.38
CA ALA A 35 13.45 3.56 -3.01
C ALA A 35 12.71 4.30 -4.14
N VAL A 36 13.18 4.21 -5.39
CA VAL A 36 12.50 4.84 -6.53
C VAL A 36 11.17 4.13 -6.82
N SER A 37 11.15 2.80 -6.75
CA SER A 37 9.93 2.00 -6.94
C SER A 37 8.89 2.36 -5.87
N ASN A 38 9.31 2.45 -4.60
CA ASN A 38 8.48 2.84 -3.47
C ASN A 38 7.99 4.28 -3.60
N GLY A 39 8.80 5.19 -4.13
CA GLY A 39 8.39 6.57 -4.42
C GLY A 39 7.18 6.63 -5.35
N ILE A 40 7.16 5.82 -6.41
CA ILE A 40 6.02 5.75 -7.34
C ILE A 40 4.80 5.12 -6.68
N TRP A 41 4.99 4.06 -5.88
CA TRP A 41 3.91 3.45 -5.11
C TRP A 41 3.31 4.39 -4.06
N ASN A 42 4.11 5.23 -3.40
CA ASN A 42 3.60 6.27 -2.49
C ASN A 42 2.66 7.25 -3.22
N GLU A 43 3.00 7.68 -4.43
CA GLU A 43 2.11 8.55 -5.22
C GLU A 43 0.79 7.86 -5.59
N ILE A 44 0.83 6.57 -5.94
CA ILE A 44 -0.37 5.77 -6.21
C ILE A 44 -1.22 5.63 -4.94
N LEU A 45 -0.59 5.31 -3.81
CA LEU A 45 -1.26 5.15 -2.52
C LEU A 45 -1.91 6.45 -2.04
N ARG A 46 -1.26 7.61 -2.22
CA ARG A 46 -1.82 8.93 -1.82
C ARG A 46 -3.17 9.27 -2.45
N ARG A 47 -3.50 8.68 -3.60
CA ARG A 47 -4.80 8.87 -4.26
C ARG A 47 -5.90 8.02 -3.63
N ASN A 48 -5.54 6.82 -3.23
CA ASN A 48 -6.45 5.88 -2.57
C ASN A 48 -6.62 6.20 -1.08
N PHE A 49 -5.60 6.82 -0.48
CA PHE A 49 -5.54 7.25 0.90
C PHE A 49 -5.27 8.77 0.99
N PRO A 50 -6.25 9.61 0.61
CA PRO A 50 -6.06 11.05 0.54
C PRO A 50 -6.03 11.72 1.92
N TYR A 51 -5.17 12.72 2.06
CA TYR A 51 -5.21 13.68 3.16
C TYR A 51 -6.46 14.59 3.05
N PRO A 52 -7.11 15.02 4.15
CA PRO A 52 -6.74 14.84 5.56
C PRO A 52 -7.26 13.57 6.22
N LYS A 53 -7.95 12.70 5.47
CA LYS A 53 -8.55 11.49 6.03
C LYS A 53 -7.49 10.44 6.38
N PHE A 54 -6.42 10.39 5.59
CA PHE A 54 -5.31 9.47 5.79
C PHE A 54 -3.97 10.19 5.81
N ILE A 55 -3.00 9.56 6.48
CA ILE A 55 -1.58 9.96 6.51
C ILE A 55 -0.75 8.76 6.10
N ILE A 56 0.17 8.94 5.15
CA ILE A 56 1.14 7.92 4.77
C ILE A 56 2.47 8.24 5.45
N ALA A 57 2.91 7.36 6.35
CA ALA A 57 4.15 7.49 7.09
C ALA A 57 5.21 6.49 6.56
N PRO A 58 6.31 6.98 5.96
CA PRO A 58 7.38 6.11 5.50
C PRO A 58 8.22 5.57 6.64
N GLU A 59 8.63 4.30 6.53
CA GLU A 59 9.59 3.64 7.42
C GLU A 59 9.22 3.69 8.91
N GLN A 60 7.92 3.80 9.21
CA GLN A 60 7.42 3.90 10.56
C GLN A 60 7.57 2.54 11.26
N ARG A 61 8.31 2.52 12.37
CA ARG A 61 8.40 1.32 13.21
C ARG A 61 7.07 1.08 13.92
N GLN A 62 6.52 -0.12 13.76
CA GLN A 62 5.42 -0.63 14.55
C GLN A 62 5.95 -1.03 15.93
N THR A 63 5.55 -0.29 16.96
CA THR A 63 5.81 -0.65 18.36
C THR A 63 4.67 -1.54 18.87
N PRO A 64 4.93 -2.65 19.59
CA PRO A 64 6.22 -3.10 20.14
C PRO A 64 7.00 -4.08 19.25
N THR A 65 6.48 -4.46 18.08
CA THR A 65 7.03 -5.56 17.27
C THR A 65 8.36 -5.23 16.59
N ALA A 66 8.80 -3.95 16.62
CA ALA A 66 9.98 -3.40 15.95
C ALA A 66 9.99 -3.60 14.42
N LYS A 67 8.88 -4.07 13.85
CA LYS A 67 8.66 -4.23 12.42
C LYS A 67 8.60 -2.86 11.75
N ARG A 68 9.12 -2.74 10.55
CA ARG A 68 9.23 -1.48 9.82
C ARG A 68 8.80 -1.68 8.37
N PRO A 69 7.50 -1.53 8.07
CA PRO A 69 7.02 -1.50 6.70
C PRO A 69 7.58 -0.29 5.94
N ASP A 70 7.72 -0.40 4.62
CA ASP A 70 8.13 0.73 3.78
C ASP A 70 7.17 1.91 3.93
N PHE A 71 5.86 1.66 3.90
CA PHE A 71 4.84 2.65 4.28
C PHE A 71 3.83 2.07 5.26
N THR A 72 3.45 2.88 6.25
CA THR A 72 2.28 2.64 7.10
C THR A 72 1.27 3.75 6.86
N ILE A 73 0.02 3.38 6.60
CA ILE A 73 -1.06 4.32 6.34
C ILE A 73 -1.96 4.38 7.56
N PHE A 74 -2.17 5.59 8.05
CA PHE A 74 -2.98 5.90 9.22
C PHE A 74 -4.29 6.53 8.80
N PHE A 75 -5.40 6.05 9.34
CA PHE A 75 -6.67 6.76 9.36
C PHE A 75 -6.65 7.81 10.48
N VAL A 76 -7.09 9.03 10.16
CA VAL A 76 -7.16 10.14 11.11
C VAL A 76 -8.55 10.21 11.72
N ASP A 77 -8.72 9.64 12.92
CA ASP A 77 -9.97 9.74 13.68
C ASP A 77 -10.04 11.11 14.37
N LYS A 78 -10.72 12.06 13.73
CA LYS A 78 -10.90 13.40 14.27
C LYS A 78 -11.78 13.42 15.54
N LYS A 79 -12.65 12.44 15.73
CA LYS A 79 -13.59 12.37 16.86
C LYS A 79 -12.85 11.96 18.13
N GLU A 80 -12.05 10.90 18.02
CA GLU A 80 -11.27 10.38 19.15
C GLU A 80 -9.89 11.06 19.28
N ARG A 81 -9.50 11.90 18.29
CA ARG A 81 -8.19 12.57 18.21
C ARG A 81 -7.03 11.57 18.16
N GLU A 82 -7.25 10.46 17.49
CA GLU A 82 -6.30 9.34 17.38
C GLU A 82 -5.96 9.03 15.92
N TRP A 83 -4.80 8.40 15.72
CA TRP A 83 -4.36 7.91 14.41
C TRP A 83 -4.27 6.40 14.46
N HIS A 84 -4.98 5.72 13.56
CA HIS A 84 -5.07 4.27 13.54
C HIS A 84 -4.30 3.72 12.34
N PRO A 85 -3.25 2.90 12.50
CA PRO A 85 -2.60 2.24 11.38
C PRO A 85 -3.56 1.22 10.77
N VAL A 86 -4.06 1.48 9.56
CA VAL A 86 -5.10 0.66 8.91
C VAL A 86 -4.59 -0.12 7.69
N PHE A 87 -3.42 0.25 7.17
CA PHE A 87 -2.83 -0.41 6.01
C PHE A 87 -1.30 -0.34 6.04
N THR A 88 -0.63 -1.35 5.51
CA THR A 88 0.83 -1.35 5.30
C THR A 88 1.20 -1.69 3.88
N PHE A 89 2.30 -1.12 3.42
CA PHE A 89 2.90 -1.43 2.13
C PHE A 89 4.35 -1.90 2.34
N GLU A 90 4.72 -2.94 1.62
CA GLU A 90 6.09 -3.41 1.44
C GLU A 90 6.38 -3.48 -0.07
N GLY A 91 7.42 -2.80 -0.50
CA GLY A 91 7.88 -2.80 -1.88
C GLY A 91 9.19 -3.56 -2.04
N LYS A 92 9.42 -4.06 -3.25
CA LYS A 92 10.71 -4.58 -3.69
C LYS A 92 11.06 -3.96 -5.03
N ALA A 93 12.37 -3.82 -5.27
CA ALA A 93 12.86 -3.31 -6.53
C ALA A 93 12.38 -4.16 -7.73
N SER A 94 12.00 -3.51 -8.83
CA SER A 94 11.34 -4.15 -9.98
C SER A 94 12.16 -5.24 -10.68
N TYR A 95 13.48 -5.20 -10.59
CA TYR A 95 14.33 -6.25 -11.15
C TYR A 95 14.21 -7.59 -10.40
N TYR A 96 13.58 -7.61 -9.22
CA TYR A 96 13.24 -8.85 -8.51
C TYR A 96 11.96 -9.51 -9.00
N ILE A 97 11.23 -8.94 -9.97
CA ILE A 97 9.94 -9.48 -10.45
C ILE A 97 10.01 -10.92 -10.99
N ASN A 98 11.19 -11.34 -11.46
CA ASN A 98 11.42 -12.70 -11.95
C ASN A 98 12.18 -13.58 -10.93
N THR A 99 12.34 -13.11 -9.69
CA THR A 99 13.05 -13.82 -8.63
C THR A 99 12.06 -14.31 -7.58
N THR A 100 11.53 -15.52 -7.78
CA THR A 100 10.50 -16.14 -6.92
C THR A 100 10.84 -16.04 -5.43
N SER A 101 12.08 -16.39 -5.05
CA SER A 101 12.50 -16.35 -3.64
C SER A 101 12.52 -14.95 -3.02
N ARG A 102 12.65 -13.88 -3.82
CA ARG A 102 12.57 -12.49 -3.34
C ARG A 102 11.12 -12.03 -3.22
N ILE A 103 10.27 -12.46 -4.14
CA ILE A 103 8.82 -12.23 -4.08
C ILE A 103 8.24 -12.90 -2.84
N GLU A 104 8.48 -14.20 -2.66
CA GLU A 104 7.97 -14.96 -1.51
C GLU A 104 8.44 -14.36 -0.17
N LYS A 105 9.70 -13.94 -0.08
CA LYS A 105 10.23 -13.27 1.11
C LYS A 105 9.54 -11.92 1.35
N GLY A 106 9.33 -11.13 0.30
CA GLY A 106 8.65 -9.85 0.38
C GLY A 106 7.18 -10.00 0.80
N GLU A 107 6.47 -10.97 0.22
CA GLU A 107 5.10 -11.31 0.60
C GLU A 107 5.00 -11.78 2.05
N ALA A 108 5.90 -12.66 2.49
CA ALA A 108 5.94 -13.11 3.88
C ALA A 108 6.24 -11.97 4.86
N GLN A 109 7.13 -11.05 4.47
CA GLN A 109 7.45 -9.85 5.25
C GLN A 109 6.23 -8.93 5.37
N ALA A 110 5.58 -8.62 4.24
CA ALA A 110 4.37 -7.82 4.17
C ALA A 110 3.23 -8.43 5.01
N ALA A 111 2.99 -9.74 4.87
CA ALA A 111 1.99 -10.49 5.63
C ALA A 111 2.28 -10.46 7.14
N GLY A 112 3.55 -10.37 7.52
CA GLY A 112 3.97 -10.20 8.91
C GLY A 112 3.52 -8.88 9.53
N TYR A 113 3.25 -7.83 8.74
CA TYR A 113 2.87 -6.51 9.26
C TYR A 113 1.38 -6.36 9.53
N VAL A 114 0.55 -7.04 8.73
CA VAL A 114 -0.92 -6.88 8.73
C VAL A 114 -1.57 -7.18 10.09
N PRO A 115 -1.13 -8.20 10.86
CA PRO A 115 -1.70 -8.47 12.20
C PRO A 115 -1.42 -7.38 13.25
N GLY A 116 -0.44 -6.50 13.02
CA GLY A 116 -0.09 -5.42 13.93
C GLY A 116 -0.89 -4.13 13.71
N LEU A 117 -1.81 -4.13 12.74
CA LEU A 117 -2.62 -2.97 12.40
C LEU A 117 -3.83 -2.83 13.31
N SER A 118 -4.27 -1.60 13.47
CA SER A 118 -5.51 -1.28 14.14
C SER A 118 -6.68 -1.52 13.18
N TRP A 119 -7.73 -2.13 13.71
CA TRP A 119 -9.04 -2.08 13.08
C TRP A 119 -9.66 -0.71 13.38
N SER A 120 -10.33 -0.09 12.38
CA SER A 120 -11.12 1.13 12.59
C SER A 120 -12.57 0.86 12.21
N ASN A 121 -13.46 0.96 13.20
CA ASN A 121 -14.90 0.69 13.04
C ASN A 121 -15.61 1.77 12.21
N GLN A 122 -14.94 2.90 11.93
CA GLN A 122 -15.58 4.05 11.29
C GLN A 122 -15.79 3.87 9.79
N GLU A 123 -15.02 2.99 9.13
CA GLU A 123 -15.08 2.74 7.68
C GLU A 123 -15.58 1.33 7.36
N GLU A 124 -16.19 0.62 8.33
CA GLU A 124 -16.66 -0.75 8.13
C GLU A 124 -17.79 -0.82 7.09
N ILE A 125 -17.54 -1.57 6.02
CA ILE A 125 -18.61 -2.05 5.12
C ILE A 125 -19.41 -3.16 5.83
N ASP A 126 -18.77 -3.91 6.72
CA ASP A 126 -19.37 -5.01 7.49
C ASP A 126 -18.91 -4.98 8.94
N LYS A 127 -19.85 -4.80 9.87
CA LYS A 127 -19.61 -4.74 11.32
C LYS A 127 -19.36 -6.10 11.97
N GLN A 128 -19.57 -7.19 11.22
CA GLN A 128 -19.46 -8.56 11.74
C GLN A 128 -18.06 -9.16 11.57
N ARG A 129 -17.18 -8.52 10.80
CA ARG A 129 -15.84 -9.04 10.49
C ARG A 129 -14.78 -7.96 10.56
N LYS A 130 -13.84 -8.10 11.49
CA LYS A 130 -12.70 -7.21 11.60
C LYS A 130 -11.59 -7.63 10.65
N ILE A 131 -11.41 -6.87 9.58
CA ILE A 131 -10.43 -7.16 8.55
C ILE A 131 -9.42 -6.03 8.46
N THR A 132 -8.13 -6.36 8.50
CA THR A 132 -7.03 -5.43 8.17
C THR A 132 -6.37 -5.83 6.86
N TYR A 133 -5.76 -4.86 6.20
CA TYR A 133 -5.19 -5.05 4.87
C TYR A 133 -3.73 -4.59 4.80
N GLY A 134 -3.01 -5.14 3.85
CA GLY A 134 -1.71 -4.66 3.44
C GLY A 134 -1.45 -4.93 1.97
N MET A 135 -0.30 -4.50 1.48
CA MET A 135 0.12 -4.73 0.11
C MET A 135 1.59 -5.08 0.05
N PHE A 136 1.90 -6.06 -0.78
CA PHE A 136 3.23 -6.29 -1.30
C PHE A 136 3.27 -5.82 -2.76
N ALA A 137 4.33 -5.14 -3.18
CA ALA A 137 4.53 -4.82 -4.60
C ALA A 137 5.96 -5.03 -5.08
N CYS A 138 6.11 -5.47 -6.33
CA CYS A 138 7.38 -5.63 -7.01
C CYS A 138 7.24 -5.23 -8.47
N GLY A 139 7.81 -4.07 -8.82
CA GLY A 139 7.56 -3.45 -10.12
C GLY A 139 6.09 -3.09 -10.29
N LYS A 140 5.47 -3.61 -11.36
CA LYS A 140 4.03 -3.42 -11.64
C LYS A 140 3.12 -4.45 -10.97
N SER A 141 3.69 -5.55 -10.48
CA SER A 141 2.93 -6.60 -9.82
C SER A 141 2.71 -6.25 -8.35
N PHE A 142 1.53 -6.51 -7.84
CA PHE A 142 1.25 -6.41 -6.41
C PHE A 142 0.29 -7.50 -5.95
N THR A 143 0.26 -7.69 -4.64
CA THR A 143 -0.60 -8.63 -3.94
C THR A 143 -1.25 -7.89 -2.78
N ILE A 144 -2.59 -7.94 -2.69
CA ILE A 144 -3.32 -7.42 -1.54
C ILE A 144 -3.44 -8.52 -0.51
N LEU A 145 -2.97 -8.21 0.69
CA LEU A 145 -2.98 -9.11 1.83
C LEU A 145 -4.15 -8.75 2.72
N GLN A 146 -4.84 -9.77 3.20
CA GLN A 146 -6.01 -9.62 4.05
C GLN A 146 -5.78 -10.40 5.35
N TYR A 147 -6.12 -9.81 6.48
CA TYR A 147 -6.07 -10.49 7.77
C TYR A 147 -7.40 -10.38 8.48
N ASP A 148 -7.96 -11.54 8.82
CA ASP A 148 -9.13 -11.64 9.70
C ASP A 148 -8.64 -11.59 11.16
N VAL A 149 -8.91 -10.47 11.82
CA VAL A 149 -8.46 -10.19 13.19
C VAL A 149 -9.17 -11.11 14.19
N ASP A 150 -10.44 -11.42 13.96
CA ASP A 150 -11.25 -12.22 14.88
C ASP A 150 -10.83 -13.70 14.84
N ASN A 151 -10.59 -14.22 13.63
CA ASN A 151 -10.17 -15.61 13.43
C ASN A 151 -8.65 -15.81 13.44
N LYS A 152 -7.88 -14.73 13.53
CA LYS A 152 -6.41 -14.70 13.43
C LYS A 152 -5.87 -15.43 12.19
N LYS A 153 -6.55 -15.29 11.06
CA LYS A 153 -6.22 -15.99 9.80
C LYS A 153 -5.75 -15.00 8.73
N ASN A 154 -4.65 -15.36 8.07
CA ASN A 154 -4.19 -14.67 6.87
C ASN A 154 -4.96 -15.19 5.64
N GLY A 155 -5.43 -14.28 4.81
CA GLY A 155 -5.91 -14.50 3.46
C GLY A 155 -5.07 -13.70 2.47
N CYS A 156 -5.06 -14.13 1.21
CA CYS A 156 -4.35 -13.43 0.15
C CYS A 156 -5.30 -13.21 -1.03
N ILE A 157 -5.41 -11.96 -1.50
CA ILE A 157 -6.09 -11.62 -2.73
C ILE A 157 -4.99 -11.24 -3.73
N HIS A 158 -4.66 -12.18 -4.61
CA HIS A 158 -3.73 -11.91 -5.70
C HIS A 158 -4.45 -11.11 -6.79
N GLU A 159 -4.08 -9.85 -6.96
CA GLU A 159 -4.53 -9.03 -8.07
C GLU A 159 -3.32 -8.66 -8.94
N ILE A 160 -3.08 -9.44 -9.99
CA ILE A 160 -2.16 -9.04 -11.04
C ILE A 160 -2.89 -8.00 -11.88
N VAL A 161 -2.59 -6.72 -11.66
CA VAL A 161 -3.06 -5.67 -12.57
C VAL A 161 -2.41 -5.89 -13.94
N SER A 162 -3.17 -6.54 -14.81
CA SER A 162 -2.91 -6.66 -16.26
C SER A 162 -3.82 -5.74 -17.08
N ARG A 163 -4.56 -4.83 -16.44
CA ARG A 163 -5.54 -3.96 -17.11
C ARG A 163 -5.48 -2.52 -16.60
N TYR A 164 -4.52 -1.77 -17.14
CA TYR A 164 -4.64 -0.35 -17.46
C TYR A 164 -3.99 -0.14 -18.83
#